data_AF-A0A7C7KQV9-F1
#
_entry.id   AF-A0A7C7KQV9-F1
#
_cell.length_a   1.000
_cell.length_b   1.000
_cell.length_c   1.000
_cell.angle_alpha   90.00
_cell.angle_beta   90.00
_cell.angle_gamma   90.00
#
_symmetry.space_group_name_H-M   'P 1'
#
loop_
_entity.id
_entity.type
_entity.pdbx_description
1 polymer ?
#
loop_
_entity_poly.entity_id
_entity_poly.type
_entity_poly.pdbx_seq_one_letter_code
_entity_poly.pdbx_strand_id
1 'polypeptide(L)'
;TVLARAHNRVITDSDPTAHAEILAIRAAAAQLGAPRLAEADLYVTLEPCPMCATAISFARIRRLVFGAYDPKGGGVDHGPRIFEQPTCHHRPEVIGGVQEQACGALLQDFFKVRR
;
A
#
# COMPACT_ATOMS: atom_id res chain seq x y z
N THR A 1 -10.96 -10.83 10.41
CA THR A 1 -10.79 -9.78 11.45
C THR A 1 -9.93 -8.67 10.91
N VAL A 2 -10.18 -7.42 11.30
CA VAL A 2 -9.31 -6.30 10.94
C VAL A 2 -8.18 -6.20 11.97
N LEU A 3 -6.93 -6.29 11.51
CA LEU A 3 -5.75 -6.13 12.35
C LEU A 3 -5.45 -4.63 12.56
N ALA A 4 -5.28 -3.88 11.49
CA ALA A 4 -4.99 -2.45 11.55
C ALA A 4 -5.74 -1.65 10.47
N ARG A 5 -5.88 -0.35 10.71
CA ARG A 5 -6.34 0.64 9.74
C ARG A 5 -5.47 1.88 9.87
N ALA A 6 -5.09 2.47 8.75
CA ALA A 6 -4.32 3.69 8.70
C ALA A 6 -4.65 4.51 7.44
N HIS A 7 -4.23 5.77 7.43
CA HIS A 7 -4.29 6.67 6.29
C HIS A 7 -2.98 7.46 6.21
N ASN A 8 -2.74 8.12 5.07
CA ASN A 8 -1.55 8.93 4.86
C ASN A 8 -1.39 10.02 5.93
N ARG A 9 -0.22 10.09 6.57
CA ARG A 9 0.13 11.10 7.59
C ARG A 9 1.47 11.79 7.32
N VAL A 10 2.00 11.71 6.09
CA VAL A 10 3.32 12.29 5.74
C VAL A 10 3.49 13.73 6.22
N ILE A 11 2.51 14.59 5.95
CA ILE A 11 2.57 16.01 6.37
C ILE A 11 2.30 16.16 7.86
N THR A 12 1.26 15.50 8.38
CA THR A 12 0.87 15.56 9.79
C THR A 12 2.01 15.18 10.73
N ASP A 13 2.77 14.15 10.35
CA ASP A 13 3.84 13.58 11.17
C ASP A 13 5.23 14.09 10.77
N SER A 14 5.32 14.86 9.68
CA SER A 14 6.60 15.24 9.05
C SER A 14 7.52 14.02 8.81
N ASP A 15 6.90 12.89 8.45
CA ASP A 15 7.56 11.61 8.21
C ASP A 15 7.37 11.20 6.74
N PRO A 16 8.43 11.21 5.91
CA PRO A 16 8.32 10.86 4.50
C PRO A 16 7.90 9.41 4.26
N THR A 17 7.91 8.56 5.28
CA THR A 17 7.53 7.14 5.21
C THR A 17 6.11 6.86 5.72
N ALA A 18 5.40 7.87 6.25
CA ALA A 18 4.07 7.72 6.88
C ALA A 18 2.91 7.56 5.88
N HIS A 19 3.12 6.68 4.90
CA HIS A 19 2.11 6.18 3.97
C HIS A 19 1.15 5.22 4.69
N ALA A 20 -0.08 5.11 4.19
CA ALA A 20 -1.13 4.29 4.82
C ALA A 20 -0.70 2.83 4.98
N GLU A 21 -0.04 2.27 3.97
CA GLU A 21 0.44 0.89 3.92
C GLU A 21 1.50 0.63 4.99
N ILE A 22 2.49 1.53 5.10
CA ILE A 22 3.57 1.44 6.09
C ILE A 22 3.00 1.48 7.50
N LEU A 23 2.11 2.44 7.78
CA LEU A 23 1.50 2.60 9.09
C LEU A 23 0.62 1.39 9.45
N ALA A 24 -0.16 0.86 8.52
CA ALA A 24 -0.98 -0.32 8.73
C ALA A 24 -0.13 -1.58 9.00
N ILE A 25 0.93 -1.81 8.22
CA ILE A 25 1.86 -2.93 8.41
C ILE A 25 2.51 -2.85 9.79
N ARG A 26 3.02 -1.67 10.19
CA ARG A 26 3.65 -1.46 11.50
C ARG A 26 2.69 -1.75 12.65
N ALA A 27 1.45 -1.24 12.56
CA ALA A 27 0.44 -1.45 13.60
C ALA A 27 0.04 -2.94 13.70
N ALA A 28 -0.17 -3.62 12.58
CA ALA A 28 -0.50 -5.05 12.57
C ALA A 28 0.65 -5.91 13.13
N ALA A 29 1.90 -5.61 12.74
CA ALA A 29 3.09 -6.30 13.24
C ALA A 29 3.25 -6.13 14.76
N ALA A 30 3.04 -4.91 15.27
CA ALA A 30 3.09 -4.63 16.70
C ALA A 30 2.00 -5.37 17.47
N GLN A 31 0.77 -5.41 16.95
CA GLN A 31 -0.35 -6.13 17.57
C GLN A 31 -0.10 -7.64 17.65
N LEU A 32 0.48 -8.23 16.61
CA LEU A 32 0.76 -9.67 16.56
C LEU A 32 2.10 -10.05 17.21
N GLY A 33 2.93 -9.08 17.58
CA GLY A 33 4.28 -9.32 18.07
C GLY A 33 5.18 -10.01 17.03
N ALA A 34 4.92 -9.80 15.74
CA ALA A 34 5.57 -10.53 14.66
C ALA A 34 5.97 -9.60 13.50
N PRO A 35 7.20 -9.71 12.96
CA PRO A 35 7.66 -8.88 11.84
C PRO A 35 7.10 -9.34 10.49
N ARG A 36 6.50 -10.55 10.44
CA ARG A 36 5.92 -11.15 9.23
C ARG A 36 4.42 -11.35 9.44
N LEU A 37 3.66 -11.00 8.42
CA LEU A 37 2.20 -10.99 8.35
C LEU A 37 1.73 -11.97 7.25
N ALA A 38 2.26 -13.19 7.29
CA ALA A 38 2.16 -14.18 6.20
C ALA A 38 0.73 -14.61 5.84
N GLU A 39 -0.24 -14.40 6.74
CA GLU A 39 -1.65 -14.74 6.53
C GLU A 39 -2.53 -13.50 6.33
N ALA A 40 -1.95 -12.30 6.34
CA ALA A 40 -2.67 -11.05 6.23
C ALA A 40 -2.88 -10.65 4.77
N ASP A 41 -4.06 -10.08 4.52
CA ASP A 41 -4.41 -9.40 3.27
C ASP A 41 -4.42 -7.89 3.53
N LEU A 42 -3.75 -7.12 2.66
CA LEU A 42 -3.68 -5.66 2.75
C LEU A 42 -4.59 -5.03 1.70
N TYR A 43 -5.45 -4.11 2.14
CA TYR A 43 -6.35 -3.33 1.29
C TYR A 43 -5.93 -1.86 1.29
N VAL A 44 -5.79 -1.27 0.12
CA VAL A 44 -5.38 0.14 -0.05
C VAL A 44 -6.15 0.79 -1.20
N THR A 45 -6.48 2.08 -1.08
CA THR A 45 -7.32 2.75 -2.09
C THR A 45 -6.57 3.16 -3.35
N LEU A 46 -5.24 3.25 -3.30
CA LEU A 46 -4.38 3.61 -4.42
C LEU A 46 -3.28 2.55 -4.56
N GLU A 47 -2.83 2.31 -5.79
CA GLU A 47 -1.68 1.46 -6.07
C GLU A 47 -0.46 1.88 -5.21
N PRO A 48 0.14 0.93 -4.46
CA PRO A 48 1.30 1.23 -3.63
C PRO A 48 2.49 1.74 -4.42
N CYS A 49 3.18 2.74 -3.87
CA CYS A 49 4.45 3.22 -4.41
C CYS A 49 5.59 2.19 -4.20
N PRO A 50 6.77 2.37 -4.81
CA PRO A 50 7.89 1.42 -4.72
C PRO A 50 8.35 1.13 -3.27
N MET A 51 8.31 2.13 -2.39
CA MET A 51 8.62 1.97 -0.96
C MET A 51 7.62 1.02 -0.29
N CYS A 52 6.32 1.28 -0.50
CA CYS A 52 5.26 0.48 0.11
C CYS A 52 5.23 -0.94 -0.46
N ALA A 53 5.41 -1.11 -1.77
CA ALA A 53 5.53 -2.42 -2.40
C ALA A 53 6.71 -3.24 -1.83
N THR A 54 7.87 -2.61 -1.62
CA THR A 54 9.02 -3.27 -0.98
C THR A 54 8.70 -3.67 0.47
N ALA A 55 8.05 -2.79 1.24
CA ALA A 55 7.65 -3.09 2.62
C ALA A 55 6.63 -4.25 2.70
N ILE A 56 5.68 -4.32 1.76
CA ILE A 56 4.71 -5.42 1.63
C ILE A 56 5.45 -6.76 1.43
N SER A 57 6.49 -6.78 0.59
CA SER A 57 7.34 -7.95 0.37
C SER A 57 8.06 -8.36 1.66
N PHE A 58 8.69 -7.42 2.37
CA PHE A 58 9.39 -7.69 3.63
C PHE A 58 8.46 -8.21 4.73
N ALA A 59 7.26 -7.65 4.83
CA ALA A 59 6.23 -8.08 5.77
C ALA A 59 5.61 -9.43 5.38
N ARG A 60 5.92 -10.00 4.22
CA ARG A 60 5.37 -11.29 3.74
C ARG A 60 3.85 -11.29 3.60
N ILE A 61 3.23 -10.15 3.31
CA ILE A 61 1.77 -10.06 3.10
C ILE A 61 1.33 -11.10 2.07
N ARG A 62 0.24 -11.82 2.36
CA ARG A 62 -0.27 -12.87 1.47
C ARG A 62 -0.84 -12.29 0.18
N ARG A 63 -1.69 -11.27 0.34
CA ARG A 63 -2.42 -10.65 -0.76
C ARG A 63 -2.45 -9.13 -0.60
N LEU A 64 -2.21 -8.44 -1.69
CA LEU A 64 -2.41 -7.01 -1.85
C LEU A 64 -3.66 -6.79 -2.72
N VAL A 65 -4.60 -6.02 -2.20
CA VAL A 65 -5.78 -5.55 -2.93
C VAL A 65 -5.70 -4.03 -3.00
N PHE A 66 -5.75 -3.46 -4.21
CA PHE A 66 -5.78 -2.01 -4.37
C PHE A 66 -6.90 -1.51 -5.29
N GLY A 67 -7.29 -0.27 -5.06
CA GLY A 67 -8.39 0.37 -5.80
C GLY A 67 -7.94 1.03 -7.10
N ALA A 68 -7.56 2.31 -7.02
CA ALA A 68 -7.12 3.06 -8.19
C ALA A 68 -5.68 2.74 -8.59
N TYR A 69 -5.41 2.69 -9.89
CA TYR A 69 -4.06 2.63 -10.42
C TYR A 69 -3.33 3.97 -10.27
N ASP A 70 -2.01 3.94 -10.11
CA ASP A 70 -1.17 5.14 -10.10
C ASP A 70 -0.12 5.11 -11.22
N PRO A 71 -0.46 5.60 -12.43
CA PRO A 71 0.49 5.64 -13.54
C PRO A 71 1.72 6.52 -13.30
N LYS A 72 1.69 7.42 -12.29
CA LYS A 72 2.79 8.35 -12.01
C LYS A 72 3.73 7.84 -10.93
N GLY A 73 3.18 7.27 -9.86
CA GLY A 73 3.90 6.90 -8.65
C GLY A 73 3.81 5.43 -8.26
N GLY A 74 3.02 4.63 -8.99
CA GLY A 74 2.80 3.21 -8.71
C GLY A 74 4.09 2.38 -8.82
N GLY A 75 4.23 1.44 -7.91
CA GLY A 75 5.36 0.50 -7.85
C GLY A 75 4.95 -0.97 -7.98
N VAL A 76 3.69 -1.26 -8.28
CA VAL A 76 3.17 -2.63 -8.38
C VAL A 76 2.94 -3.00 -9.84
N ASP A 77 1.97 -2.35 -10.48
CA ASP A 77 1.61 -2.56 -11.89
C ASP A 77 2.12 -1.41 -12.78
N HIS A 78 2.64 -0.34 -12.19
CA HIS A 78 3.33 0.75 -12.86
C HIS A 78 4.78 0.90 -12.37
N GLY A 79 5.48 1.87 -12.95
CA GLY A 79 6.84 2.25 -12.55
C GLY A 79 7.79 1.03 -12.48
N PRO A 80 8.48 0.81 -11.36
CA PRO A 80 9.50 -0.23 -11.22
C PRO A 80 8.96 -1.66 -11.03
N ARG A 81 7.65 -1.87 -10.87
CA ARG A 81 7.04 -3.21 -10.73
C ARG A 81 7.79 -4.10 -9.72
N ILE A 82 7.84 -3.68 -8.47
CA ILE A 82 8.72 -4.24 -7.43
C ILE A 82 8.58 -5.76 -7.29
N PHE A 83 7.37 -6.30 -7.39
CA PHE A 83 7.15 -7.73 -7.23
C PHE A 83 7.72 -8.57 -8.39
N GLU A 84 7.96 -7.97 -9.56
CA GLU A 84 8.57 -8.66 -10.70
C GLU A 84 10.10 -8.71 -10.60
N GLN A 85 10.70 -7.86 -9.75
CA GLN A 85 12.15 -7.75 -9.65
C GLN A 85 12.79 -9.05 -9.14
N PRO A 86 13.97 -9.45 -9.66
CA PRO A 86 14.70 -10.63 -9.19
C PRO A 86 15.11 -10.55 -7.70
N THR A 87 15.29 -9.33 -7.19
CA THR A 87 15.65 -9.06 -5.79
C THR A 87 14.46 -9.10 -4.84
N CYS A 88 13.23 -9.28 -5.36
CA CYS A 88 12.03 -9.40 -4.54
C CYS A 88 11.86 -10.82 -4.01
N HIS A 89 12.13 -11.02 -2.72
CA HIS A 89 12.11 -12.34 -2.07
C HIS A 89 10.72 -12.85 -1.66
N HIS A 90 9.68 -12.02 -1.77
CA HIS A 90 8.28 -12.36 -1.51
C HIS A 90 7.37 -11.65 -2.49
N ARG A 91 6.45 -12.39 -3.11
CA ARG A 91 5.48 -11.82 -4.05
C ARG A 91 4.08 -12.11 -3.51
N PRO A 92 3.31 -11.09 -3.09
CA PRO A 92 1.92 -11.31 -2.72
C PRO A 92 1.10 -11.66 -3.97
N GLU A 93 -0.07 -12.27 -3.78
CA GLU A 93 -1.13 -12.20 -4.79
C GLU A 93 -1.58 -10.74 -4.94
N VAL A 94 -1.72 -10.24 -6.16
CA VAL A 94 -2.12 -8.85 -6.42
C VAL A 94 -3.49 -8.82 -7.09
N ILE A 95 -4.40 -8.04 -6.53
CA ILE A 95 -5.72 -7.74 -7.10
C ILE A 95 -5.87 -6.22 -7.20
N GLY A 96 -5.67 -5.69 -8.41
CA GLY A 96 -5.86 -4.27 -8.72
C GLY A 96 -7.27 -3.94 -9.21
N GLY A 97 -7.61 -2.66 -9.23
CA GLY A 97 -8.84 -2.15 -9.84
C GLY A 97 -10.12 -2.26 -8.99
N VAL A 98 -10.02 -2.60 -7.70
CA VAL A 98 -11.21 -2.81 -6.86
C VAL A 98 -11.86 -1.48 -6.49
N GLN A 99 -13.07 -1.23 -6.99
CA GLN A 99 -13.72 0.10 -6.88
C GLN A 99 -12.85 1.24 -7.44
N GLU A 100 -12.11 0.97 -8.52
CA GLU A 100 -11.17 1.91 -9.14
C GLU A 100 -11.75 3.32 -9.30
N GLN A 101 -12.95 3.44 -9.86
CA GLN A 101 -13.60 4.74 -10.10
C GLN A 101 -13.83 5.51 -8.80
N ALA A 102 -14.36 4.84 -7.77
CA ALA A 102 -14.64 5.47 -6.48
C ALA A 102 -13.36 5.88 -5.77
N CYS A 103 -12.33 5.02 -5.78
CA CYS A 103 -11.04 5.32 -5.20
C CYS A 103 -10.30 6.46 -5.95
N GLY A 104 -10.37 6.48 -7.27
CA GLY A 104 -9.77 7.53 -8.10
C GLY A 104 -10.44 8.89 -7.90
N ALA A 105 -11.77 8.90 -7.72
CA ALA A 105 -12.52 10.13 -7.44
C ALA A 105 -12.03 10.83 -6.16
N LEU A 106 -11.71 10.07 -5.10
CA LEU A 106 -11.19 10.62 -3.84
C LEU A 106 -9.91 11.47 -4.04
N LEU A 107 -8.97 10.97 -4.84
CA LEU A 107 -7.72 11.68 -5.17
C LEU A 107 -7.98 12.91 -6.03
N GLN A 108 -8.81 12.78 -7.06
CA GLN A 108 -9.14 13.88 -7.96
C GLN A 108 -9.81 15.02 -7.19
N ASP A 109 -10.79 14.71 -6.34
CA ASP A 109 -11.53 15.71 -5.59
C ASP A 109 -10.66 16.39 -4.53
N PHE A 110 -9.76 15.65 -3.89
CA PHE A 110 -8.78 16.23 -2.97
C PHE A 110 -7.86 17.25 -3.66
N PHE A 111 -7.35 16.95 -4.86
CA PHE A 111 -6.43 17.85 -5.57
C PHE A 111 -7.14 18.99 -6.29
N LYS A 112 -8.40 18.84 -6.73
CA LYS A 112 -9.18 19.93 -7.34
C LYS A 112 -9.32 21.15 -6.41
N VAL A 113 -9.51 20.92 -5.12
CA VAL A 113 -9.71 21.99 -4.12
C VAL A 113 -8.40 22.69 -3.72
N ARG A 114 -7.24 22.14 -4.11
CA ARG A 114 -5.90 22.61 -3.72
C ARG A 114 -5.06 23.11 -4.90
N ARG A 115 -5.67 23.29 -6.06
CA ARG A 115 -5.10 23.94 -7.24
C ARG A 115 -5.53 25.39 -7.28
#